data_AF-A3X547-F1
#
_entry.id   AF-A3X547-F1
#
_cell.length_a   1.000
_cell.length_b   1.000
_cell.length_c   1.000
_cell.angle_alpha   90.00
_cell.angle_beta   90.00
_cell.angle_gamma   90.00
#
_symmetry.space_group_name_H-M   'P 1'
#
loop_
_entity.id
_entity.type
_entity.pdbx_description
1 polymer ?
#
loop_
_entity_poly.entity_id
_entity_poly.type
_entity_poly.pdbx_seq_one_letter_code
_entity_poly.pdbx_strand_id
1 'polypeptide(L)'
;MTGNAVRWTSHLRGAATAALLLSCWWFASPLLDAVFILFTLHVFSVFLRDICGLDKARMILLGFGGPLGLFLAFWMPQLHFVPYLAVIAINLSMAYVFGHNLLRQRPNILLQFVISLHQGPVPSAEFAAYLRQQCAVWLGIGLCASMLAGLALFVEPLRPLANVILITLLVAQALWFVLSHEIARMRFKRPETWQRSLHLMMQPGTWEKLDI
;
A
#
# COMPACT_ATOMS: atom_id res chain seq x y z
N MET A 1 20.58 -32.26 -21.04
CA MET A 1 19.76 -31.09 -21.40
C MET A 1 20.55 -29.82 -21.11
N THR A 2 21.38 -29.38 -22.05
CA THR A 2 22.14 -28.14 -21.94
C THR A 2 21.23 -27.00 -22.37
N GLY A 3 20.75 -26.21 -21.40
CA GLY A 3 19.92 -25.04 -21.67
C GLY A 3 20.66 -24.08 -22.59
N ASN A 4 20.06 -23.75 -23.74
CA ASN A 4 20.54 -22.69 -24.61
C ASN A 4 20.57 -21.38 -23.81
N ALA A 5 21.74 -20.99 -23.34
CA ALA A 5 21.95 -19.66 -22.77
C ALA A 5 21.62 -18.63 -23.85
N VAL A 6 20.54 -17.88 -23.66
CA VAL A 6 20.16 -16.76 -24.52
C VAL A 6 21.37 -15.83 -24.62
N ARG A 7 22.07 -15.82 -25.76
CA ARG A 7 23.21 -14.94 -25.97
C ARG A 7 22.68 -13.57 -26.37
N TRP A 8 22.57 -12.69 -25.39
CA TRP A 8 22.24 -11.28 -25.62
C TRP A 8 23.27 -10.69 -26.58
N THR A 9 22.82 -9.97 -27.62
CA THR A 9 23.69 -9.23 -28.54
C THR A 9 24.47 -8.15 -27.78
N SER A 10 25.60 -7.69 -28.32
CA SER A 10 26.44 -6.65 -27.71
C SER A 10 25.66 -5.37 -27.36
N HIS A 11 24.76 -4.95 -28.26
CA HIS A 11 23.87 -3.81 -28.04
C HIS A 11 22.87 -4.03 -26.90
N LEU A 12 22.27 -5.22 -26.80
CA LEU A 12 21.34 -5.55 -25.72
C LEU A 12 22.04 -5.63 -24.36
N ARG A 13 23.27 -6.15 -24.32
CA ARG A 13 24.09 -6.12 -23.09
C ARG A 13 24.44 -4.70 -22.70
N GLY A 14 24.89 -3.87 -23.65
CA GLY A 14 25.20 -2.46 -23.40
C GLY A 14 23.99 -1.68 -22.89
N ALA A 15 22.82 -1.87 -23.51
CA ALA A 15 21.58 -1.25 -23.07
C ALA A 15 21.14 -1.73 -21.68
N ALA A 16 21.23 -3.03 -21.39
CA ALA A 16 20.91 -3.58 -20.08
C ALA A 16 21.86 -3.08 -18.99
N THR A 17 23.17 -2.99 -19.28
CA THR A 17 24.16 -2.43 -18.37
C THR A 17 23.93 -0.95 -18.13
N ALA A 18 23.66 -0.16 -19.17
CA ALA A 18 23.33 1.25 -19.04
C ALA A 18 22.04 1.44 -18.22
N ALA A 19 21.00 0.65 -18.49
CA ALA A 19 19.76 0.67 -17.72
C ALA A 19 19.99 0.30 -16.25
N LEU A 20 20.81 -0.72 -15.98
CA LEU A 20 21.18 -1.12 -14.63
C LEU A 20 21.95 0.00 -13.91
N LEU A 21 22.95 0.60 -14.55
CA LEU A 21 23.75 1.68 -13.97
C LEU A 21 22.91 2.93 -13.72
N LEU A 22 22.06 3.32 -14.67
CA LEU A 22 21.12 4.43 -14.50
C LEU A 22 20.13 4.14 -13.37
N SER A 23 19.65 2.89 -13.26
CA SER A 23 18.78 2.48 -12.15
C SER A 23 19.52 2.56 -10.82
N CYS A 24 20.73 1.99 -10.71
CA CYS A 24 21.54 2.05 -9.49
C CYS A 24 21.85 3.51 -9.09
N TRP A 25 22.20 4.36 -10.05
CA TRP A 25 22.43 5.78 -9.81
C TRP A 25 21.18 6.52 -9.33
N TRP A 26 20.04 6.25 -9.97
CA TRP A 26 18.76 6.84 -9.59
C TRP A 26 18.30 6.39 -8.20
N PHE A 27 18.40 5.08 -7.90
CA PHE A 27 18.02 4.51 -6.59
C PHE A 27 19.00 4.88 -5.47
N ALA A 28 20.24 5.26 -5.80
CA ALA A 28 21.21 5.78 -4.82
C ALA A 28 21.08 7.30 -4.61
N SER A 29 20.18 7.99 -5.32
CA SER A 29 20.05 9.43 -5.24
C SER A 29 19.30 9.87 -3.97
N PRO A 30 19.85 10.81 -3.17
CA PRO A 30 19.14 11.38 -2.02
C PRO A 30 17.88 12.17 -2.42
N LEU A 31 17.76 12.55 -3.70
CA LEU A 31 16.55 13.15 -4.25
C LEU A 31 15.36 12.18 -4.18
N LEU A 32 15.60 10.88 -4.42
CA LEU A 32 14.55 9.87 -4.37
C LEU A 32 14.08 9.68 -2.93
N ASP A 33 15.01 9.62 -1.97
CA ASP A 33 14.69 9.63 -0.54
C ASP A 33 13.85 10.86 -0.16
N ALA A 34 14.26 12.07 -0.57
CA ALA A 34 13.51 13.29 -0.31
C ALA A 34 12.06 13.25 -0.86
N VAL A 35 11.87 12.77 -2.10
CA VAL A 35 10.53 12.62 -2.70
C VAL A 35 9.68 11.63 -1.91
N PHE A 36 10.24 10.46 -1.56
CA PHE A 36 9.52 9.46 -0.78
C PHE A 36 9.22 9.94 0.64
N ILE A 37 10.13 10.67 1.30
CA ILE A 37 9.88 11.29 2.60
C ILE A 37 8.69 12.24 2.52
N LEU A 38 8.69 13.17 1.56
CA LEU A 38 7.61 14.12 1.39
C LEU A 38 6.28 13.43 1.08
N PHE A 39 6.30 12.40 0.22
CA PHE A 39 5.12 11.61 -0.10
C PHE A 39 4.58 10.85 1.12
N THR A 40 5.45 10.13 1.85
CA THR A 40 5.07 9.39 3.07
C THR A 40 4.52 10.34 4.14
N LEU A 41 5.15 11.49 4.35
CA LEU A 41 4.66 12.52 5.27
C LEU A 41 3.32 13.08 4.82
N HIS A 42 3.12 13.31 3.51
CA HIS A 42 1.84 13.76 2.97
C HIS A 42 0.74 12.73 3.23
N VAL A 43 0.95 11.46 2.86
CA VAL A 43 -0.01 10.37 3.11
C VAL A 43 -0.33 10.25 4.59
N PHE A 44 0.69 10.30 5.45
CA PHE A 44 0.47 10.23 6.89
C PHE A 44 -0.27 11.46 7.43
N SER A 45 0.00 12.64 6.88
CA SER A 45 -0.69 13.88 7.26
C SER A 45 -2.19 13.82 6.92
N VAL A 46 -2.54 13.28 5.76
CA VAL A 46 -3.92 13.06 5.32
C VAL A 46 -4.58 12.03 6.23
N PHE A 47 -3.90 10.93 6.55
CA PHE A 47 -4.38 9.95 7.51
C PHE A 47 -4.67 10.56 8.89
N LEU A 48 -3.72 11.32 9.46
CA LEU A 48 -3.90 11.95 10.77
C LEU A 48 -5.10 12.91 10.80
N ARG A 49 -5.32 13.68 9.73
CA ARG A 49 -6.47 14.59 9.61
C ARG A 49 -7.77 13.82 9.49
N ASP A 50 -7.88 12.99 8.46
CA ASP A 50 -9.18 12.49 8.00
C ASP A 50 -9.64 11.24 8.75
N ILE A 51 -8.69 10.47 9.29
CA ILE A 51 -8.94 9.22 10.03
C ILE A 51 -8.86 9.46 11.53
N CYS A 52 -7.81 10.12 12.01
CA CYS A 52 -7.60 10.32 13.45
C CYS A 52 -8.18 11.63 14.00
N GLY A 53 -8.54 12.60 13.16
CA GLY A 53 -8.99 13.93 13.61
C GLY A 53 -7.90 14.75 14.31
N LEU A 54 -6.63 14.44 14.07
CA LEU A 54 -5.47 15.01 14.78
C LEU A 54 -4.78 16.13 13.96
N ASP A 55 -5.49 17.24 13.71
CA ASP A 55 -4.97 18.36 12.92
C ASP A 55 -3.68 18.97 13.48
N LYS A 56 -3.55 19.04 14.81
CA LYS A 56 -2.33 19.55 15.47
C LYS A 56 -1.13 18.64 15.21
N ALA A 57 -1.33 17.32 15.29
CA ALA A 57 -0.26 16.35 15.01
C ALA A 57 0.17 16.40 13.53
N ARG A 58 -0.80 16.59 12.62
CA ARG A 58 -0.52 16.85 11.20
C ARG A 58 0.39 18.07 11.00
N MET A 59 0.08 19.18 11.65
CA MET A 59 0.87 20.41 11.51
C MET A 59 2.30 20.23 12.05
N ILE A 60 2.46 19.54 13.19
CA ILE A 60 3.76 19.21 13.74
C ILE A 60 4.54 18.28 12.79
N LEU A 61 3.89 17.24 12.26
CA LEU A 61 4.50 16.29 11.33
C LEU A 61 5.01 16.99 10.06
N LEU A 62 4.21 17.87 9.47
CA LEU A 62 4.61 18.59 8.26
C LEU A 62 5.65 19.67 8.56
N GLY A 63 5.48 20.42 9.65
CA GLY A 63 6.35 21.54 10.03
C GLY A 63 7.74 21.11 10.52
N PHE A 64 7.85 19.97 11.20
CA PHE A 64 9.12 19.45 11.71
C PHE A 64 9.61 18.23 10.94
N GLY A 65 8.73 17.26 10.67
CA GLY A 65 9.09 16.03 9.98
C GLY A 65 9.54 16.24 8.54
N GLY A 66 8.94 17.21 7.83
CA GLY A 66 9.33 17.59 6.47
C GLY A 66 10.77 18.11 6.40
N PRO A 67 11.09 19.23 7.07
CA PRO A 67 12.44 19.78 7.09
C PRO A 67 13.49 18.80 7.65
N LEU A 68 13.16 18.07 8.73
CA LEU A 68 14.06 17.09 9.32
C LEU A 68 14.34 15.93 8.37
N GLY A 69 13.30 15.38 7.73
CA GLY A 69 13.46 14.29 6.78
C GLY A 69 14.27 14.69 5.55
N LEU A 70 14.04 15.90 5.01
CA LEU A 70 14.86 16.45 3.93
C LEU A 70 16.32 16.62 4.38
N PHE A 71 16.55 17.21 5.55
CA PHE A 71 17.90 17.35 6.10
C PHE A 71 18.60 15.99 6.21
N LEU A 72 17.94 14.98 6.76
CA LEU A 72 18.49 13.62 6.91
C LEU A 72 18.79 12.95 5.55
N ALA A 73 17.95 13.14 4.53
CA ALA A 73 18.18 12.55 3.21
C ALA A 73 19.47 13.07 2.55
N PHE A 74 19.78 14.36 2.71
CA PHE A 74 20.99 14.97 2.14
C PHE A 74 22.22 14.87 3.06
N TRP A 75 22.03 14.86 4.38
CA TRP A 75 23.11 14.78 5.37
C TRP A 75 23.61 13.35 5.58
N MET A 76 22.73 12.36 5.49
CA MET A 76 23.07 10.94 5.71
C MET A 76 22.56 10.04 4.57
N PRO A 77 23.06 10.25 3.33
CA PRO A 77 22.58 9.53 2.14
C PRO A 77 22.81 8.00 2.21
N GLN A 78 23.76 7.57 3.04
CA GLN A 78 24.08 6.16 3.30
C GLN A 78 22.98 5.35 4.00
N LEU A 79 21.94 6.01 4.55
CA LEU A 79 20.86 5.32 5.26
C LEU A 79 19.77 4.74 4.35
N HIS A 80 19.75 5.09 3.05
CA HIS A 80 18.82 4.61 2.01
C HIS A 80 17.42 4.24 2.54
N PHE A 81 16.60 5.26 2.78
CA PHE A 81 15.31 5.11 3.44
C PHE A 81 14.18 4.70 2.50
N VAL A 82 14.35 4.87 1.18
CA VAL A 82 13.35 4.62 0.13
C VAL A 82 12.56 3.32 0.34
N PRO A 83 13.17 2.14 0.54
CA PRO A 83 12.40 0.89 0.61
C PRO A 83 11.43 0.87 1.80
N TYR A 84 11.85 1.39 2.94
CA TYR A 84 11.04 1.47 4.15
C TYR A 84 9.97 2.56 4.04
N LEU A 85 10.31 3.72 3.48
CA LEU A 85 9.36 4.82 3.27
C LEU A 85 8.26 4.45 2.28
N ALA A 86 8.60 3.75 1.20
CA ALA A 86 7.65 3.22 0.23
C ALA A 86 6.66 2.26 0.91
N VAL A 87 7.17 1.35 1.74
CA VAL A 87 6.35 0.43 2.52
C VAL A 87 5.41 1.17 3.47
N ILE A 88 5.91 2.17 4.20
CA ILE A 88 5.10 2.97 5.12
C ILE A 88 3.99 3.67 4.33
N ALA A 89 4.32 4.32 3.21
CA ALA A 89 3.35 5.06 2.41
C ALA A 89 2.26 4.15 1.82
N ILE A 90 2.63 3.00 1.26
CA ILE A 90 1.68 2.03 0.70
C ILE A 90 0.73 1.53 1.78
N ASN A 91 1.26 1.12 2.93
CA ASN A 91 0.43 0.55 3.99
C ASN A 91 -0.41 1.60 4.73
N LEU A 92 0.07 2.84 4.85
CA LEU A 92 -0.73 3.96 5.34
C LEU A 92 -1.83 4.35 4.35
N SER A 93 -1.56 4.32 3.04
CA SER A 93 -2.58 4.57 2.01
C SER A 93 -3.66 3.49 2.05
N MET A 94 -3.25 2.22 2.17
CA MET A 94 -4.17 1.11 2.35
C MET A 94 -5.02 1.26 3.63
N ALA A 95 -4.37 1.59 4.75
CA ALA A 95 -5.04 1.87 6.02
C ALA A 95 -6.03 3.03 5.90
N TYR A 96 -5.67 4.09 5.18
CA TYR A 96 -6.56 5.21 4.87
C TYR A 96 -7.80 4.74 4.13
N VAL A 97 -7.63 4.03 2.99
CA VAL A 97 -8.74 3.57 2.14
C VAL A 97 -9.72 2.67 2.90
N PHE A 98 -9.21 1.72 3.70
CA PHE A 98 -10.06 0.84 4.49
C PHE A 98 -10.62 1.50 5.76
N GLY A 99 -9.93 2.49 6.33
CA GLY A 99 -10.29 3.15 7.57
C GLY A 99 -11.28 4.31 7.41
N HIS A 100 -11.22 5.04 6.30
CA HIS A 100 -11.92 6.32 6.11
C HIS A 100 -13.41 6.26 6.45
N ASN A 101 -14.16 5.43 5.72
CA ASN A 101 -15.59 5.28 5.96
C ASN A 101 -15.92 4.33 7.11
N LEU A 102 -15.01 3.40 7.42
CA LEU A 102 -15.19 2.46 8.52
C LEU A 102 -15.36 3.20 9.85
N LEU A 103 -14.45 4.15 10.14
CA LEU A 103 -14.46 4.93 11.38
C LEU A 103 -15.57 5.99 11.41
N ARG A 104 -15.97 6.52 10.26
CA ARG A 104 -17.08 7.48 10.10
C ARG A 104 -18.47 6.84 10.12
N GLN A 105 -18.56 5.53 10.37
CA GLN A 105 -19.81 4.75 10.33
C GLN A 105 -20.58 4.88 9.00
N ARG A 106 -19.88 5.18 7.90
CA ARG A 106 -20.41 5.23 6.55
C ARG A 106 -20.28 3.85 5.87
N PRO A 107 -20.94 3.61 4.72
CA PRO A 107 -20.69 2.42 3.92
C PRO A 107 -19.20 2.27 3.64
N ASN A 108 -18.60 1.17 4.09
CA ASN A 108 -17.16 0.94 3.90
C ASN A 108 -16.82 0.75 2.41
N ILE A 109 -15.56 0.94 2.05
CA ILE A 109 -15.11 0.92 0.66
C ILE A 109 -15.47 -0.38 -0.08
N LEU A 110 -15.38 -1.53 0.60
CA LEU A 110 -15.74 -2.82 0.01
C LEU A 110 -17.24 -2.94 -0.23
N LEU A 111 -18.07 -2.41 0.67
CA LEU A 111 -19.52 -2.39 0.50
C LEU A 111 -19.91 -1.44 -0.65
N GLN A 112 -19.31 -0.25 -0.73
CA GLN A 112 -19.49 0.66 -1.87
C GLN A 112 -19.07 0.00 -3.17
N PHE A 113 -17.95 -0.73 -3.18
CA PHE A 113 -17.47 -1.44 -4.35
C PHE A 113 -18.49 -2.48 -4.85
N VAL A 114 -19.07 -3.27 -3.94
CA VAL A 114 -20.10 -4.25 -4.30
C VAL A 114 -21.37 -3.59 -4.83
N ILE A 115 -21.86 -2.55 -4.16
CA ILE A 115 -23.13 -1.90 -4.50
C ILE A 115 -22.99 -1.12 -5.83
N SER A 116 -21.96 -0.29 -5.93
CA SER A 116 -21.83 0.69 -7.02
C SER A 116 -21.24 0.08 -8.30
N LEU A 117 -20.39 -0.95 -8.20
CA LEU A 117 -19.62 -1.45 -9.34
C LEU A 117 -20.02 -2.85 -9.77
N HIS A 118 -20.25 -3.77 -8.82
CA HIS A 118 -20.73 -5.11 -9.18
C HIS A 118 -22.19 -5.13 -9.58
N GLN A 119 -23.00 -4.19 -9.05
CA GLN A 119 -24.44 -4.08 -9.31
C GLN A 119 -25.18 -5.41 -9.06
N GLY A 120 -24.66 -6.20 -8.12
CA GLY A 120 -25.23 -7.49 -7.73
C GLY A 120 -26.47 -7.34 -6.86
N PRO A 121 -27.01 -8.47 -6.35
CA PRO A 121 -28.14 -8.43 -5.43
C PRO A 121 -27.85 -7.56 -4.20
N VAL A 122 -28.89 -7.01 -3.58
CA VAL A 122 -28.74 -6.15 -2.40
C VAL A 122 -27.97 -6.91 -1.31
N PRO A 123 -26.88 -6.34 -0.75
CA PRO A 123 -26.12 -6.97 0.32
C PRO A 123 -26.98 -7.26 1.55
N SER A 124 -26.94 -8.50 2.06
CA SER A 124 -27.52 -8.82 3.37
C SER A 124 -26.74 -8.12 4.50
N ALA A 125 -27.39 -7.91 5.63
CA ALA A 125 -26.75 -7.30 6.81
C ALA A 125 -25.50 -8.10 7.27
N GLU A 126 -25.57 -9.44 7.22
CA GLU A 126 -24.44 -10.31 7.55
C GLU A 126 -23.27 -10.14 6.58
N PHE A 127 -23.55 -10.01 5.28
CA PHE A 127 -22.51 -9.79 4.28
C PHE A 127 -21.88 -8.40 4.43
N ALA A 128 -22.69 -7.38 4.70
CA ALA A 128 -22.18 -6.04 5.00
C ALA A 128 -21.29 -6.02 6.26
N ALA A 129 -21.65 -6.76 7.30
CA ALA A 129 -20.83 -6.93 8.50
C ALA A 129 -19.52 -7.66 8.19
N TYR A 130 -19.56 -8.71 7.36
CA TYR A 130 -18.36 -9.40 6.86
C TYR A 130 -17.42 -8.41 6.16
N LEU A 131 -17.90 -7.63 5.19
CA LEU A 131 -17.08 -6.63 4.49
C LEU A 131 -16.52 -5.54 5.43
N ARG A 132 -17.29 -5.16 6.46
CA ARG A 132 -16.84 -4.22 7.49
C ARG A 132 -15.67 -4.79 8.31
N GLN A 133 -15.76 -6.06 8.73
CA GLN A 133 -14.68 -6.76 9.45
C GLN A 133 -13.42 -6.89 8.59
N GLN A 134 -13.58 -7.17 7.30
CA GLN A 134 -12.49 -7.21 6.33
C GLN A 134 -11.73 -5.88 6.28
N CYS A 135 -12.45 -4.75 6.20
CA CYS A 135 -11.84 -3.42 6.25
C CYS A 135 -11.11 -3.17 7.58
N ALA A 136 -11.68 -3.58 8.71
CA ALA A 136 -11.06 -3.41 10.03
C ALA A 136 -9.75 -4.20 10.17
N VAL A 137 -9.72 -5.45 9.67
CA VAL A 137 -8.51 -6.28 9.64
C VAL A 137 -7.43 -5.62 8.79
N TRP A 138 -7.78 -5.14 7.58
CA TRP A 138 -6.80 -4.51 6.69
C TRP A 138 -6.31 -3.14 7.18
N LEU A 139 -7.15 -2.37 7.86
CA LEU A 139 -6.72 -1.17 8.59
C LEU A 139 -5.66 -1.52 9.64
N GLY A 140 -5.93 -2.51 10.50
CA GLY A 140 -4.99 -2.92 11.55
C GLY A 140 -3.67 -3.44 10.97
N ILE A 141 -3.74 -4.30 9.95
CA ILE A 141 -2.56 -4.83 9.27
C ILE A 141 -1.73 -3.72 8.62
N GLY A 142 -2.36 -2.77 7.92
CA GLY A 142 -1.68 -1.63 7.32
C GLY A 142 -0.94 -0.78 8.36
N LEU A 143 -1.60 -0.45 9.47
CA LEU A 143 -0.97 0.30 10.56
C LEU A 143 0.21 -0.44 11.20
N CYS A 144 0.05 -1.74 11.48
CA CYS A 144 1.13 -2.55 12.03
C CYS A 144 2.33 -2.64 11.08
N ALA A 145 2.09 -2.81 9.77
CA ALA A 145 3.14 -2.87 8.77
C ALA A 145 3.88 -1.53 8.64
N SER A 146 3.16 -0.42 8.61
CA SER A 146 3.75 0.92 8.61
C SER A 146 4.57 1.19 9.87
N MET A 147 4.08 0.78 11.06
CA MET A 147 4.83 0.91 12.30
C MET A 147 6.12 0.07 12.29
N LEU A 148 6.05 -1.18 11.84
CA LEU A 148 7.22 -2.06 11.77
C LEU A 148 8.28 -1.53 10.79
N ALA A 149 7.87 -1.02 9.63
CA ALA A 149 8.78 -0.37 8.69
C ALA A 149 9.39 0.91 9.28
N GLY A 150 8.60 1.69 10.03
CA GLY A 150 9.09 2.84 10.80
C GLY A 150 10.14 2.46 11.83
N LEU A 151 9.94 1.37 12.58
CA LEU A 151 10.92 0.87 13.55
C LEU A 151 12.20 0.36 12.86
N ALA A 152 12.08 -0.32 11.72
CA ALA A 152 13.22 -0.86 10.98
C ALA A 152 14.15 0.24 10.39
N LEU A 153 13.65 1.47 10.22
CA LEU A 153 14.47 2.63 9.87
C LEU A 153 15.53 2.91 10.95
N PHE A 154 15.16 2.81 12.22
CA PHE A 154 16.00 3.18 13.35
C PHE A 154 16.67 1.99 14.04
N VAL A 155 16.13 0.78 13.87
CA VAL A 155 16.59 -0.43 14.56
C VAL A 155 17.05 -1.46 13.52
N GLU A 156 18.35 -1.43 13.23
CA GLU A 156 18.98 -2.27 12.22
C GLU A 156 18.72 -3.79 12.39
N PRO A 157 18.72 -4.38 13.61
CA PRO A 157 18.36 -5.79 13.81
C PRO A 157 16.92 -6.16 13.41
N LEU A 158 15.99 -5.20 13.32
CA LEU A 158 14.60 -5.46 12.91
C LEU A 158 14.42 -5.52 11.39
N ARG A 159 15.41 -5.08 10.61
CA ARG A 159 15.30 -5.01 9.14
C ARG A 159 15.02 -6.36 8.46
N PRO A 160 15.69 -7.48 8.82
CA PRO A 160 15.37 -8.79 8.23
C PRO A 160 13.94 -9.23 8.53
N LEU A 161 13.49 -9.03 9.77
CA LEU A 161 12.14 -9.37 10.20
C LEU A 161 11.09 -8.54 9.46
N ALA A 162 11.31 -7.23 9.34
CA ALA A 162 10.45 -6.34 8.57
C ALA A 162 10.34 -6.80 7.11
N ASN A 163 11.46 -7.12 6.45
CA ASN A 163 11.46 -7.59 5.07
C ASN A 163 10.65 -8.89 4.91
N VAL A 164 10.83 -9.88 5.80
CA VAL A 164 10.09 -11.15 5.77
C VAL A 164 8.60 -10.91 5.96
N ILE A 165 8.21 -10.07 6.93
CA ILE A 165 6.80 -9.77 7.20
C ILE A 165 6.16 -9.08 6.01
N LEU A 166 6.87 -8.15 5.35
CA LEU A 166 6.34 -7.40 4.21
C LEU A 166 6.16 -8.26 2.96
N ILE A 167 7.10 -9.15 2.67
CA ILE A 167 6.96 -10.13 1.58
C ILE A 167 5.80 -11.09 1.88
N THR A 168 5.72 -11.58 3.12
CA THR A 168 4.62 -12.46 3.55
C THR A 168 3.28 -11.77 3.43
N LEU A 169 3.21 -10.48 3.78
CA LEU A 169 2.01 -9.67 3.68
C LEU A 169 1.52 -9.54 2.23
N LEU A 170 2.43 -9.32 1.27
CA LEU A 170 2.09 -9.27 -0.16
C LEU A 170 1.42 -10.58 -0.62
N VAL A 171 2.01 -11.73 -0.25
CA VAL A 171 1.46 -13.04 -0.60
C VAL A 171 0.12 -13.27 0.10
N ALA A 172 0.03 -12.92 1.38
CA ALA A 172 -1.20 -13.03 2.16
C ALA A 172 -2.33 -12.18 1.58
N GLN A 173 -2.05 -10.96 1.11
CA GLN A 173 -3.02 -10.08 0.43
C GLN A 173 -3.58 -10.73 -0.83
N ALA A 174 -2.71 -11.29 -1.69
CA ALA A 174 -3.15 -11.94 -2.92
C ALA A 174 -4.02 -13.18 -2.63
N LEU A 175 -3.59 -14.04 -1.71
CA LEU A 175 -4.36 -15.22 -1.30
C LEU A 175 -5.70 -14.82 -0.67
N TRP A 176 -5.68 -13.84 0.21
CA TRP A 176 -6.88 -13.34 0.87
C TRP A 176 -7.88 -12.73 -0.11
N PHE A 177 -7.40 -12.01 -1.12
CA PHE A 177 -8.26 -11.46 -2.17
C PHE A 177 -9.04 -12.57 -2.87
N VAL A 178 -8.41 -13.69 -3.22
CA VAL A 178 -9.11 -14.84 -3.82
C VAL A 178 -10.03 -15.52 -2.81
N LEU A 179 -9.53 -15.83 -1.61
CA LEU A 179 -10.29 -16.55 -0.58
C LEU A 179 -11.52 -15.78 -0.09
N SER A 180 -11.44 -14.45 0.02
CA SER A 180 -12.58 -13.62 0.43
C SER A 180 -13.76 -13.71 -0.55
N HIS A 181 -13.49 -13.79 -1.85
CA HIS A 181 -14.53 -14.00 -2.87
C HIS A 181 -15.11 -15.41 -2.81
N GLU A 182 -14.28 -16.42 -2.54
CA GLU A 182 -14.74 -17.79 -2.36
C GLU A 182 -15.64 -17.94 -1.12
N ILE A 183 -15.29 -17.28 -0.02
CA ILE A 183 -16.13 -17.19 1.18
C ILE A 183 -17.44 -16.45 0.86
N ALA A 184 -17.37 -15.33 0.15
CA ALA A 184 -18.54 -14.56 -0.30
C ALA A 184 -19.51 -15.45 -1.09
N ARG A 185 -18.99 -16.24 -2.03
CA ARG A 185 -19.77 -17.15 -2.88
C ARG A 185 -20.39 -18.29 -2.07
N MET A 186 -19.59 -18.99 -1.27
CA MET A 186 -20.05 -20.19 -0.55
C MET A 186 -21.07 -19.85 0.55
N ARG A 187 -20.74 -18.86 1.39
CA ARG A 187 -21.49 -18.51 2.60
C ARG A 187 -22.62 -17.53 2.33
N PHE A 188 -22.41 -16.54 1.47
CA PHE A 188 -23.35 -15.43 1.25
C PHE A 188 -24.01 -15.48 -0.14
N LYS A 189 -23.78 -16.54 -0.92
CA LYS A 189 -24.36 -16.78 -2.26
C LYS A 189 -24.14 -15.62 -3.22
N ARG A 190 -23.00 -14.95 -3.08
CA ARG A 190 -22.58 -13.81 -3.90
C ARG A 190 -22.07 -14.27 -5.28
N PRO A 191 -22.54 -13.68 -6.39
CA PRO A 191 -22.08 -14.04 -7.74
C PRO A 191 -20.74 -13.40 -8.12
N GLU A 192 -20.22 -12.48 -7.30
CA GLU A 192 -18.97 -11.76 -7.57
C GLU A 192 -17.75 -12.69 -7.62
N THR A 193 -16.93 -12.53 -8.66
CA THR A 193 -15.65 -13.25 -8.79
C THR A 193 -14.47 -12.31 -8.62
N TRP A 194 -13.36 -12.82 -8.10
CA TRP A 194 -12.13 -12.05 -7.91
C TRP A 194 -11.61 -11.47 -9.24
N GLN A 195 -11.76 -12.20 -10.35
CA GLN A 195 -11.38 -11.76 -11.70
C GLN A 195 -12.17 -10.53 -12.12
N ARG A 196 -13.49 -10.55 -11.92
CA ARG A 196 -14.36 -9.42 -12.22
C ARG A 196 -14.03 -8.23 -11.33
N SER A 197 -13.81 -8.45 -10.03
CA SER A 197 -13.39 -7.40 -9.10
C SER A 197 -12.10 -6.73 -9.56
N LEU A 198 -11.07 -7.51 -9.93
CA LEU A 198 -9.81 -6.99 -10.45
C LEU A 198 -10.03 -6.19 -11.74
N HIS A 199 -10.82 -6.72 -12.67
CA HIS A 199 -11.15 -6.02 -13.91
C HIS A 199 -11.82 -4.67 -13.65
N LEU A 200 -12.81 -4.62 -12.76
CA LEU A 200 -13.49 -3.38 -12.39
C LEU A 200 -12.53 -2.39 -11.72
N MET A 201 -11.66 -2.83 -10.81
CA MET A 201 -10.66 -1.97 -10.16
C MET A 201 -9.69 -1.31 -11.15
N MET A 202 -9.43 -1.96 -12.29
CA MET A 202 -8.56 -1.43 -13.36
C MET A 202 -9.29 -0.52 -14.36
N GLN A 203 -10.63 -0.44 -14.31
CA GLN A 203 -11.38 0.41 -15.24
C GLN A 203 -11.24 1.90 -14.87
N PRO A 204 -11.08 2.79 -15.87
CA PRO A 204 -11.12 4.23 -15.65
C PRO A 204 -12.43 4.67 -14.98
N GLY A 205 -12.36 5.62 -14.05
CA GLY A 205 -13.52 6.16 -13.34
C GLY A 205 -14.12 5.24 -12.26
N THR A 206 -13.56 4.05 -12.03
CA THR A 206 -14.00 3.16 -10.94
C THR A 206 -13.79 3.81 -9.58
N TRP A 207 -12.61 4.35 -9.33
CA TRP A 207 -12.23 4.94 -8.05
C TRP A 207 -12.97 6.25 -7.77
N GLU A 208 -13.40 6.97 -8.80
CA GLU A 208 -14.19 8.22 -8.68
C GLU A 208 -15.63 7.95 -8.18
N LYS A 209 -16.12 6.72 -8.36
CA LYS A 209 -17.45 6.29 -7.87
C LYS A 209 -17.43 5.87 -6.41
N LEU A 210 -16.26 5.84 -5.79
CA LEU A 210 -16.06 5.42 -4.41
C LEU A 210 -15.71 6.66 -3.57
N ASP A 211 -16.43 6.87 -2.48
CA ASP A 211 -16.18 7.97 -1.54
C ASP A 211 -14.96 7.60 -0.69
N ILE A 212 -13.79 8.19 -0.94
CA ILE A 212 -12.49 7.91 -0.29
C ILE A 212 -11.86 9.20 0.22
#